data_AF-A0A2V8GCN7-F1
#
_entry.id   AF-A0A2V8GCN7-F1
#
_cell.length_a   1.000
_cell.length_b   1.000
_cell.length_c   1.000
_cell.angle_alpha   90.00
_cell.angle_beta   90.00
_cell.angle_gamma   90.00
#
_symmetry.space_group_name_H-M   'P 1'
#
loop_
_entity.id
_entity.type
_entity.pdbx_description
1 polymer ?
#
loop_
_entity_poly.entity_id
_entity_poly.type
_entity_poly.pdbx_seq_one_letter_code
_entity_poly.pdbx_strand_id
1 'polypeptide(L)'
;MAVTNNPLLQQIDAIAKEKGVEPDVIIGAVQDAIEAAARKRYKNETLRARFNQETGQIELCAVKRIVDEVTDPATQISLGEAQQLYGEEAEVDMEIEFP
;
A
#
# COMPACT_ATOMS: atom_id res chain seq x y z
N MET A 1 -25.83 -6.97 -6.06
CA MET A 1 -24.59 -7.73 -5.80
C MET A 1 -23.71 -7.53 -7.03
N ALA A 2 -22.71 -6.66 -6.95
CA ALA A 2 -21.82 -6.42 -8.08
C ALA A 2 -20.93 -7.65 -8.24
N VAL A 3 -21.21 -8.46 -9.26
CA VAL A 3 -20.29 -9.51 -9.69
C VAL A 3 -19.18 -8.77 -10.41
N THR A 4 -18.17 -8.36 -9.66
CA THR A 4 -16.97 -7.73 -10.22
C THR A 4 -16.27 -8.80 -11.04
N ASN A 5 -16.44 -8.75 -12.36
CA ASN A 5 -15.93 -9.73 -13.31
C ASN A 5 -14.43 -9.49 -13.55
N ASN A 6 -13.62 -9.62 -12.50
CA ASN A 6 -12.18 -9.42 -12.57
C ASN A 6 -11.46 -10.76 -12.74
N PRO A 7 -10.80 -11.00 -13.88
CA PRO A 7 -10.16 -12.29 -14.15
C PRO A 7 -9.06 -12.63 -13.13
N LEU A 8 -8.34 -11.65 -12.60
CA LEU A 8 -7.33 -11.88 -11.56
C LEU A 8 -7.97 -12.32 -10.24
N LEU A 9 -9.06 -11.66 -9.82
CA LEU A 9 -9.77 -12.03 -8.59
C LEU A 9 -10.35 -13.44 -8.69
N GLN A 10 -10.88 -13.83 -9.86
CA GLN A 10 -11.37 -15.19 -10.09
C GLN A 10 -10.25 -16.24 -10.04
N GLN A 11 -9.06 -15.92 -10.56
CA GLN A 11 -7.90 -16.80 -10.43
C GLN A 11 -7.45 -16.93 -8.98
N ILE A 12 -7.41 -15.82 -8.24
CA ILE A 12 -7.07 -15.81 -6.82
C ILE A 12 -8.07 -16.65 -6.02
N ASP A 13 -9.38 -16.48 -6.26
CA ASP A 13 -10.44 -17.23 -5.58
C ASP A 13 -10.35 -18.73 -5.86
N ALA A 14 -10.06 -19.11 -7.11
CA ALA A 14 -9.85 -20.50 -7.48
C ALA A 14 -8.65 -21.13 -6.75
N ILE A 15 -7.52 -20.42 -6.68
CA ILE A 15 -6.33 -20.87 -5.95
C ILE A 15 -6.61 -20.92 -4.44
N ALA A 16 -7.30 -19.93 -3.90
CA ALA A 16 -7.67 -19.84 -2.49
C ALA A 16 -8.51 -21.05 -2.08
N LYS A 17 -9.52 -21.38 -2.89
CA LYS A 17 -10.37 -22.55 -2.69
C LYS A 17 -9.62 -23.88 -2.82
N GLU A 18 -8.66 -23.98 -3.75
CA GLU A 18 -7.82 -25.18 -3.90
C GLU A 18 -6.88 -25.37 -2.70
N LYS A 19 -6.35 -24.28 -2.15
CA LYS A 19 -5.46 -24.29 -0.98
C LYS A 19 -6.21 -24.29 0.36
N GLY A 20 -7.52 -24.09 0.36
CA GLY A 20 -8.34 -23.98 1.56
C GLY A 20 -8.03 -22.73 2.40
N VAL A 21 -7.61 -21.65 1.75
CA VAL A 21 -7.32 -20.35 2.38
C VAL A 21 -8.30 -19.29 1.88
N GLU A 22 -8.38 -18.17 2.60
CA GLU A 22 -9.17 -17.03 2.14
C GLU A 22 -8.45 -16.29 0.99
N PRO A 23 -9.16 -15.78 -0.02
CA PRO A 23 -8.55 -15.04 -1.13
C PRO A 23 -7.78 -13.82 -0.65
N ASP A 24 -8.20 -13.21 0.47
CA ASP A 24 -7.51 -12.09 1.11
C ASP A 24 -6.09 -12.45 1.57
N VAL A 25 -5.86 -13.69 2.01
CA VAL A 25 -4.52 -14.18 2.38
C VAL A 25 -3.60 -14.22 1.17
N ILE A 26 -4.12 -14.66 0.01
CA ILE A 26 -3.35 -14.68 -1.23
C ILE A 26 -3.07 -13.26 -1.71
N ILE A 27 -4.07 -12.38 -1.66
CA ILE A 27 -3.92 -10.96 -2.02
C ILE A 27 -2.84 -10.31 -1.16
N GLY A 28 -2.90 -10.50 0.16
CA GLY A 28 -1.90 -10.00 1.10
C GLY A 28 -0.50 -10.55 0.82
N ALA A 29 -0.37 -11.83 0.46
CA ALA A 29 0.92 -12.42 0.08
C ALA A 29 1.48 -11.81 -1.22
N VAL A 30 0.62 -11.50 -2.20
CA VAL A 30 1.02 -10.83 -3.45
C VAL A 30 1.43 -9.39 -3.17
N GLN A 31 0.69 -8.67 -2.31
CA GLN A 31 1.03 -7.32 -1.88
C GLN A 31 2.42 -7.31 -1.21
N ASP A 32 2.64 -8.17 -0.23
CA ASP A 32 3.93 -8.28 0.48
C ASP A 32 5.08 -8.62 -0.47
N ALA A 33 4.85 -9.52 -1.44
CA ALA A 33 5.85 -9.84 -2.46
C ALA A 33 6.20 -8.63 -3.34
N ILE A 34 5.20 -7.82 -3.70
CA ILE A 34 5.42 -6.59 -4.48
C ILE A 34 6.10 -5.52 -3.63
N GLU A 35 5.72 -5.34 -2.37
CA GLU A 35 6.39 -4.45 -1.42
C GLU A 35 7.84 -4.85 -1.23
N ALA A 36 8.15 -6.14 -1.07
CA ALA A 36 9.50 -6.64 -0.94
C ALA A 36 10.33 -6.40 -2.22
N ALA A 37 9.74 -6.60 -3.40
CA ALA A 37 10.38 -6.32 -4.68
C ALA A 37 10.63 -4.82 -4.88
N ALA A 38 9.63 -4.00 -4.54
CA ALA A 38 9.70 -2.55 -4.60
C ALA A 38 10.76 -2.01 -3.65
N ARG A 39 10.78 -2.45 -2.38
CA ARG A 39 11.80 -2.11 -1.39
C ARG A 39 13.22 -2.49 -1.83
N LYS A 40 13.36 -3.61 -2.56
CA LYS A 40 14.66 -4.00 -3.13
C LYS A 40 15.15 -3.03 -4.20
N ARG A 41 14.22 -2.43 -4.94
CA ARG A 41 14.49 -1.49 -6.04
C ARG A 41 14.58 -0.03 -5.59
N TYR A 42 13.79 0.33 -4.57
CA TYR A 42 13.64 1.63 -3.94
C TYR A 42 14.02 1.48 -2.47
N LYS A 43 15.33 1.49 -2.19
CA LYS A 43 15.88 1.18 -0.85
C LYS A 43 15.58 2.25 0.20
N ASN A 44 15.26 3.45 -0.24
CA ASN A 44 15.07 4.61 0.61
C ASN A 44 13.61 5.00 0.74
N GLU A 45 12.68 4.27 0.14
CA GLU A 45 11.25 4.59 0.18
C GLU A 45 10.50 3.43 0.81
N THR A 46 9.59 3.75 1.73
CA THR A 46 8.64 2.76 2.24
C THR A 46 7.49 2.72 1.25
N LEU A 47 7.34 1.62 0.53
CA LEU A 47 6.31 1.45 -0.49
C LEU A 47 5.31 0.42 0.00
N ARG A 48 4.02 0.71 -0.14
CA ARG A 48 2.91 -0.15 0.26
C ARG A 48 2.09 -0.52 -0.97
N ALA A 49 1.89 -1.81 -1.19
CA ALA A 49 1.07 -2.29 -2.29
C ALA A 49 -0.38 -2.38 -1.82
N ARG A 50 -1.30 -1.80 -2.58
CA ARG A 50 -2.75 -1.88 -2.36
C ARG A 50 -3.40 -2.58 -3.52
N PHE A 51 -4.11 -3.67 -3.24
CA PHE A 51 -4.92 -4.34 -4.24
C PHE A 51 -6.34 -3.77 -4.24
N ASN A 52 -6.78 -3.32 -5.40
CA ASN A 52 -8.15 -2.87 -5.61
C ASN A 52 -9.01 -4.08 -6.03
N GLN A 53 -9.85 -4.58 -5.12
CA GLN A 53 -10.71 -5.74 -5.38
C GLN A 53 -11.78 -5.48 -6.46
N GLU A 54 -12.14 -4.22 -6.69
CA GLU A 54 -13.12 -3.84 -7.72
C GLU A 54 -12.49 -3.77 -9.12
N THR A 55 -11.27 -3.23 -9.23
CA THR A 55 -10.60 -3.08 -10.53
C THR A 55 -9.59 -4.19 -10.82
N GLY A 56 -9.23 -5.00 -9.82
CA GLY A 56 -8.17 -6.02 -9.85
C GLY A 56 -6.78 -5.46 -10.11
N GLN A 57 -6.61 -4.14 -9.97
CA GLN A 57 -5.32 -3.49 -10.15
C GLN A 57 -4.57 -3.47 -8.82
N ILE A 58 -3.24 -3.57 -8.92
CA ILE A 58 -2.33 -3.36 -7.80
C ILE A 58 -1.73 -1.97 -7.95
N GLU A 59 -1.97 -1.13 -6.97
CA GLU A 59 -1.40 0.20 -6.86
C GLU A 59 -0.27 0.17 -5.83
N LEU A 60 0.77 0.95 -6.06
CA LEU A 60 1.91 1.03 -5.15
C LEU A 60 2.00 2.47 -4.66
N CYS A 61 1.80 2.68 -3.36
CA CYS A 61 1.83 4.00 -2.75
C CYS A 61 3.09 4.15 -1.90
N ALA A 62 3.71 5.33 -1.90
CA ALA A 62 4.80 5.64 -1.00
C ALA A 62 4.24 6.09 0.36
N VAL A 63 4.66 5.43 1.43
CA VAL A 63 4.28 5.78 2.80
C VAL A 63 5.38 6.66 3.37
N LYS A 64 5.01 7.85 3.83
CA LYS A 64 5.90 8.71 4.61
C LYS A 64 5.37 8.93 6.00
N ARG A 65 6.28 8.99 6.98
CA ARG A 65 5.95 9.32 8.36
C ARG A 65 6.13 10.81 8.63
N ILE A 66 5.16 11.40 9.30
CA ILE A 66 5.22 12.78 9.76
C ILE A 66 6.16 12.85 10.96
N VAL A 67 7.20 13.66 10.85
CA VAL A 67 8.21 13.86 11.89
C VAL A 67 8.44 15.35 12.11
N ASP A 68 8.93 15.70 13.30
CA ASP A 68 9.32 17.07 13.62
C ASP A 68 10.61 17.45 12.88
N GLU A 69 11.63 16.59 12.97
CA GLU A 69 12.90 16.74 12.27
C GLU A 69 13.08 15.64 11.21
N VAL A 70 13.11 16.05 9.94
CA VAL A 70 13.28 15.13 8.80
C VAL A 70 14.73 14.67 8.73
N THR A 71 14.96 13.41 9.10
CA THR A 71 16.25 12.72 8.95
C THR A 71 16.37 11.99 7.61
N ASP A 72 15.25 11.54 7.05
CA ASP A 72 15.19 10.81 5.78
C ASP A 72 14.02 11.29 4.91
N PRO A 73 14.23 12.23 3.96
CA PRO A 73 13.14 12.85 3.19
C PRO A 73 12.42 11.89 2.23
N ALA A 74 12.95 10.69 2.04
CA ALA A 74 12.35 9.66 1.20
C ALA A 74 11.27 8.88 1.96
N THR A 75 11.45 8.64 3.27
CA THR A 75 10.46 8.00 4.15
C THR A 75 9.78 8.93 5.15
N GLN A 76 10.20 10.19 5.23
CA GLN A 76 9.70 11.15 6.22
C GLN A 76 9.26 12.45 5.57
N ILE A 77 8.33 13.13 6.24
CA ILE A 77 7.85 14.47 5.88
C ILE A 77 7.81 15.33 7.14
N SER A 78 8.06 16.63 7.00
CA SER A 78 7.92 17.55 8.14
C SER A 78 6.45 17.79 8.43
N LEU A 79 6.12 18.05 9.70
CA LEU A 79 4.77 18.44 10.11
C LEU A 79 4.21 19.59 9.26
N GLY A 80 5.03 20.61 8.97
CA GLY A 80 4.61 21.78 8.18
C GLY A 80 4.29 21.45 6.71
N GLU A 81 5.01 20.50 6.10
CA GLU A 81 4.70 20.04 4.73
C GLU A 81 3.46 19.12 4.75
N ALA A 82 3.36 18.23 5.74
CA ALA A 82 2.20 17.36 5.90
C ALA A 82 0.91 18.17 6.11
N GLN A 83 0.95 19.23 6.92
CA GLN A 83 -0.19 20.11 7.17
C GLN A 83 -0.60 20.93 5.94
N GLN A 84 0.33 21.28 5.05
CA GLN A 84 -0.01 21.95 3.79
C GLN A 84 -0.72 21.03 2.80
N LEU A 85 -0.34 19.74 2.78
CA LEU A 85 -0.88 18.76 1.83
C LEU A 85 -2.18 18.12 2.31
N TYR A 86 -2.25 17.74 3.59
CA TYR A 86 -3.34 16.96 4.18
C TYR A 86 -4.17 17.75 5.20
N GLY A 87 -3.78 18.99 5.50
CA GLY A 87 -4.50 19.87 6.44
C GLY A 87 -4.03 19.75 7.89
N GLU A 88 -4.67 20.52 8.76
CA GLU A 88 -4.35 20.59 10.20
C GLU A 88 -4.56 19.27 10.98
N GLU A 89 -5.18 18.28 10.35
CA GLU A 89 -5.35 16.93 10.89
C GLU A 89 -4.04 16.13 10.91
N ALA A 90 -3.00 16.59 10.19
CA ALA A 90 -1.67 15.99 10.22
C ALA A 90 -0.95 16.26 11.56
N GLU A 91 -0.48 15.19 12.21
CA GLU A 91 0.22 15.17 13.50
C GLU A 91 1.49 14.33 13.40
N VAL A 92 2.47 14.63 14.24
CA VAL A 92 3.72 13.87 14.33
C VAL A 92 3.44 12.42 14.68
N ASP A 93 4.21 11.49 14.11
CA ASP A 93 4.07 10.02 14.18
C ASP A 93 2.97 9.41 13.29
N MET A 94 2.12 10.21 12.64
CA MET A 94 1.19 9.68 11.63
C MET A 94 1.87 9.30 10.31
N GLU A 95 1.29 8.33 9.61
CA GLU A 95 1.74 7.85 8.30
C GLU A 95 0.77 8.34 7.23
N ILE A 96 1.33 8.93 6.17
CA ILE A 96 0.59 9.43 5.02
C ILE A 96 0.98 8.65 3.77
N GLU A 97 -0.02 8.28 2.99
CA GLU A 97 0.15 7.55 1.74
C GLU A 97 0.16 8.53 0.57
N PHE A 98 1.22 8.47 -0.22
CA PHE A 98 1.40 9.21 -1.46
C PHE A 98 1.11 8.29 -2.65
N PRO A 99 0.23 8.68 -3.57
CA PRO A 99 0.01 7.96 -4.82
C PRO A 99 1.20 8.06 -5.78
#